data_AF-A0A3B9N530-F1
#
_entry.id   AF-A0A3B9N530-F1
#
_cell.length_a   1.000
_cell.length_b   1.000
_cell.length_c   1.000
_cell.angle_alpha   90.00
_cell.angle_beta   90.00
_cell.angle_gamma   90.00
#
_symmetry.space_group_name_H-M   'P 1'
#
loop_
_entity.id
_entity.type
_entity.pdbx_description
1 polymer ?
#
loop_
_entity_poly.entity_id
_entity_poly.type
_entity_poly.pdbx_seq_one_letter_code
_entity_poly.pdbx_strand_id
1 'polypeptide(L)' 'MEMDTIKYQFKICTGCSFFCTKEEAVEFCPYCGEKLINKCPTCKANIKTPHGNYCTQCGNLYPGRATKNKK' A
#
# COMPACT_ATOMS: atom_id res chain seq x y z
N MET A 1 4.89 -25.89 -7.98
CA MET A 1 4.59 -25.05 -6.81
C MET A 1 3.57 -24.06 -7.27
N GLU A 2 2.32 -24.31 -6.92
CA GLU A 2 1.15 -23.63 -7.47
C GLU A 2 1.20 -22.10 -7.32
N MET A 3 0.84 -21.45 -8.42
CA MET A 3 0.64 -20.02 -8.57
C MET A 3 -0.66 -19.66 -7.85
N ASP A 4 -0.57 -19.25 -6.59
CA ASP A 4 -1.75 -18.84 -5.85
C ASP A 4 -2.23 -17.50 -6.40
N THR A 5 -3.26 -17.50 -7.23
CA THR A 5 -3.95 -16.30 -7.67
C THR A 5 -4.84 -15.78 -6.54
N ILE A 6 -4.24 -15.44 -5.40
CA ILE A 6 -4.97 -14.85 -4.28
C ILE A 6 -5.55 -13.54 -4.78
N LYS A 7 -6.74 -13.18 -4.32
CA LYS A 7 -7.30 -11.84 -4.42
C LYS A 7 -6.40 -10.88 -3.63
N TYR A 8 -5.23 -10.55 -4.18
CA TYR A 8 -4.16 -9.91 -3.47
C TYR A 8 -4.52 -8.45 -3.19
N GLN A 9 -5.06 -8.22 -2.01
CA GLN A 9 -5.18 -6.89 -1.44
C GLN A 9 -3.98 -6.71 -0.55
N PHE A 10 -3.12 -5.76 -0.90
CA PHE A 10 -1.95 -5.44 -0.12
C PHE A 10 -2.22 -4.21 0.73
N LYS A 11 -1.61 -4.20 1.90
CA LYS A 11 -1.50 -3.01 2.73
C LYS A 11 -0.08 -2.49 2.56
N ILE A 12 0.06 -1.25 2.12
CA ILE A 12 1.37 -0.63 1.98
C ILE A 12 1.53 0.46 3.03
N CYS A 13 2.76 0.58 3.52
CA CYS A 13 3.15 1.64 4.42
C CYS A 13 3.48 2.91 3.62
N THR A 14 3.05 4.04 4.16
CA THR A 14 3.26 5.35 3.56
C THR A 14 4.59 5.94 4.05
N GLY A 15 4.95 5.74 5.31
CA GLY A 15 6.17 6.30 5.89
C GLY A 15 7.42 5.46 5.64
N CYS A 16 7.24 4.23 5.18
CA CYS A 16 8.28 3.22 5.04
C CYS A 16 7.99 2.34 3.82
N SER A 17 9.00 1.72 3.23
CA SER A 17 8.81 0.83 2.07
C SER A 17 8.24 -0.56 2.45
N PHE A 18 7.64 -0.68 3.64
CA PHE A 18 7.05 -1.91 4.14
C PHE A 18 5.68 -2.18 3.49
N PHE A 19 5.36 -3.46 3.27
CA PHE A 19 4.07 -3.90 2.78
C PHE A 19 3.71 -5.25 3.39
N CYS A 20 2.42 -5.49 3.59
CA CYS A 20 1.85 -6.75 4.06
C CYS A 20 0.66 -7.17 3.20
N THR A 21 0.30 -8.44 3.27
CA THR A 21 -0.97 -8.91 2.72
C THR A 21 -2.12 -8.48 3.63
N LYS A 22 -3.33 -8.40 3.08
CA LYS A 22 -4.53 -8.06 3.86
C LYS A 22 -4.86 -9.10 4.94
N GLU A 23 -4.45 -10.35 4.72
CA GLU A 23 -4.64 -11.46 5.66
C GLU A 23 -4.00 -11.15 7.01
N GLU A 24 -2.88 -10.41 6.99
CA GLU A 24 -2.32 -9.89 8.22
C GLU A 24 -3.19 -8.76 8.76
N ALA A 25 -3.74 -8.95 9.97
CA ALA A 25 -4.52 -7.96 10.70
C ALA A 25 -3.68 -6.77 11.22
N VAL A 26 -2.54 -6.48 10.58
CA VAL A 26 -1.73 -5.28 10.85
C VAL A 26 -2.40 -4.07 10.19
N GLU A 27 -2.87 -3.15 11.00
CA GLU A 27 -3.37 -1.83 10.57
C GLU A 27 -2.27 -0.77 10.59
N PHE A 28 -1.21 -1.03 11.36
CA PHE A 28 -0.08 -0.15 11.56
C PHE A 28 1.22 -0.86 11.23
N CYS A 29 2.16 -0.10 10.69
CA CYS A 29 3.51 -0.53 10.40
C CYS A 29 4.29 -0.80 11.71
N PRO A 30 4.83 -2.01 11.93
CA PRO A 30 5.61 -2.29 13.15
C PRO A 30 6.95 -1.56 13.20
N TYR A 31 7.48 -1.14 12.05
CA TYR A 31 8.78 -0.46 11.95
C TYR A 31 8.72 1.05 12.22
N CYS A 32 7.58 1.66 11.96
CA CYS A 32 7.46 3.11 11.84
C CYS A 32 6.19 3.66 12.52
N GLY A 33 5.27 2.78 12.92
CA GLY A 33 4.01 3.14 13.58
C GLY A 33 2.96 3.76 12.67
N GLU A 34 3.24 3.93 11.37
CA GLU A 34 2.33 4.62 10.45
C GLU A 34 1.20 3.70 9.96
N LYS A 35 0.03 4.28 9.65
CA LYS A 35 -1.15 3.52 9.25
C LYS A 35 -0.98 2.93 7.86
N LEU A 36 -1.11 1.61 7.75
CA LEU A 36 -1.02 0.90 6.49
C LEU A 36 -2.28 1.16 5.66
N ILE A 37 -2.10 1.56 4.40
CA ILE A 37 -3.20 1.79 3.48
C ILE A 37 -3.44 0.56 2.62
N ASN A 38 -4.69 0.10 2.55
CA ASN A 38 -5.11 -1.01 1.69
C ASN A 38 -5.90 -0.53 0.46
N LYS A 39 -6.21 0.77 0.43
CA LYS A 39 -6.97 1.44 -0.61
C LYS A 39 -6.34 2.79 -0.89
N CYS A 40 -6.41 3.24 -2.14
CA CYS A 40 -6.01 4.58 -2.50
C CYS A 40 -6.91 5.60 -1.78
N PRO A 41 -6.39 6.60 -1.07
CA PRO A 41 -7.24 7.61 -0.41
C PRO A 41 -7.93 8.54 -1.42
N THR A 42 -7.37 8.71 -2.62
CA THR A 42 -7.94 9.55 -3.68
C THR A 42 -9.15 8.89 -4.34
N CYS A 43 -9.00 7.65 -4.83
CA CYS A 43 -10.03 6.97 -5.60
C CYS A 43 -10.70 5.80 -4.86
N LYS A 44 -10.25 5.48 -3.64
CA LYS A 44 -10.73 4.35 -2.82
C LYS A 44 -10.53 2.96 -3.46
N ALA A 45 -9.80 2.87 -4.57
CA ALA A 45 -9.48 1.61 -5.22
C ALA A 45 -8.55 0.74 -4.37
N ASN A 46 -8.74 -0.57 -4.43
CA ASN A 46 -7.94 -1.56 -3.71
C ASN A 46 -6.52 -1.65 -4.28
N ILE A 47 -5.53 -1.73 -3.39
CA ILE A 47 -4.12 -1.86 -3.77
C ILE A 47 -3.84 -3.32 -4.10
N LYS A 48 -3.64 -3.60 -5.40
CA LYS A 48 -3.32 -4.95 -5.91
C LYS A 48 -1.84 -5.17 -6.14
N THR A 49 -1.03 -4.13 -6.01
CA THR A 49 0.41 -4.16 -6.30
C THR A 49 1.16 -3.57 -5.10
N PRO A 50 1.90 -4.38 -4.33
CA PRO A 50 2.61 -3.91 -3.13
C PRO A 50 3.80 -3.04 -3.50
N HIS A 51 4.41 -3.28 -4.67
CA HIS A 51 5.50 -2.47 -5.20
C HIS A 51 5.03 -1.26 -6.03
N GLY A 52 3.72 -1.11 -6.28
CA GLY A 52 3.21 0.03 -7.06
C GLY A 52 3.37 1.34 -6.28
N ASN A 53 4.08 2.31 -6.86
CA ASN A 53 4.16 3.67 -6.31
C ASN A 53 2.88 4.48 -6.55
N TYR A 54 2.14 4.12 -7.60
CA TYR A 54 0.95 4.79 -8.07
C TYR A 54 -0.24 3.84 -8.12
N CYS A 55 -1.42 4.41 -8.01
CA CYS A 55 -2.66 3.68 -8.13
C CYS A 55 -2.93 3.38 -9.61
N THR A 56 -3.11 2.10 -9.95
CA THR A 56 -3.46 1.66 -11.31
C THR A 56 -4.87 2.06 -11.75
N GLN A 57 -5.70 2.60 -10.85
CA GLN A 57 -7.06 3.06 -11.17
C GLN A 57 -7.15 4.56 -11.42
N CYS A 58 -6.50 5.38 -10.59
CA CYS A 58 -6.55 6.84 -10.75
C CYS A 58 -5.23 7.48 -11.23
N GLY A 59 -4.15 6.69 -11.36
CA GLY A 59 -2.83 7.19 -11.73
C GLY A 59 -2.11 8.00 -10.64
N ASN A 60 -2.76 8.30 -9.51
CA ASN A 60 -2.15 9.08 -8.43
C ASN A 60 -1.19 8.25 -7.59
N LEU A 61 -0.12 8.90 -7.13
CA LEU A 61 0.82 8.32 -6.18
C LEU A 61 0.12 7.98 -4.86
N TYR A 62 0.48 6.84 -4.27
CA TYR A 62 0.05 6.53 -2.91
C TYR A 62 0.69 7.54 -1.94
N PRO A 63 -0.09 8.17 -1.05
CA PRO A 63 0.48 9.12 -0.08
C PRO A 63 1.51 8.36 0.73
N GLY A 64 2.69 8.95 0.94
CA GLY A 64 3.82 8.29 1.58
C GLY A 64 4.97 7.90 0.67
N ARG A 65 4.66 7.36 -0.52
CA ARG A 65 5.66 7.28 -1.59
C ARG A 65 5.71 8.54 -2.44
N ALA A 66 4.66 9.36 -2.36
CA ALA A 66 4.73 10.76 -2.72
C ALA A 66 5.85 11.37 -1.88
N THR A 67 7.01 11.50 -2.51
CA THR A 67 8.20 12.19 -2.06
C THR A 67 7.82 13.22 -1.00
N LYS A 68 8.33 13.06 0.22
CA LYS A 68 8.50 14.20 1.13
C LYS A 68 9.42 15.17 0.40
N ASN A 69 8.88 15.93 -0.54
CA ASN A 69 9.50 17.14 -1.04
C ASN A 69 9.30 18.15 0.11
N LYS A 70 10.08 17.96 1.18
CA LYS A 70 10.27 18.99 2.19
C LYS A 70 11.09 20.06 1.48
N LYS A 71 10.37 21.04 0.94
CA LYS A 71 10.91 22.35 0.56
C LYS A 71 11.52 23.03 1.77
#